data_AF-A0A7W0VQ60-F1
#
_entry.id   AF-A0A7W0VQ60-F1
#
_cell.length_a   1.000
_cell.length_b   1.000
_cell.length_c   1.000
_cell.angle_alpha   90.00
_cell.angle_beta   90.00
_cell.angle_gamma   90.00
#
_symmetry.space_group_name_H-M   'P 1'
#
loop_
_entity.id
_entity.type
_entity.pdbx_description
1 polymer ?
#
loop_
_entity_poly.entity_id
_entity_poly.type
_entity_poly.pdbx_seq_one_letter_code
_entity_poly.pdbx_strand_id
1 'polypeptide(L)'
;MSQSGKPPGPPHGQWPPQPQAPPQPQQPGHPQQPGQPQYGQAQHFPQQPQTPQPPQYGQTPHFPQQPQTPQPPPHAAQPGYPPQQGQPPQYGQPPQHGHPPQHGYPPQPGYPPPQGFAPHAPPPPQLAAPPPQEAGMFWTALGRSLRLRIEPHEVTPKERAALLTATPPITVPYMQAFLAWRRSVLFLVAIALIPLTILRLHDAFSDDFPDQLRFILLVPAAAEGLLCIVCLYQLKNWTHWRQQRRALMKVWVLFMAAPFLVFLVPVDTMIQGMIESQAGADELVDQSAVTTAVVTIKTTIAVYALMTLAPKAVSLLAGTIRAGIVTKMLFPGSAGPGWIVVLATPLYTLFVFTLLIVPYQLTGSGWYFGAMIALAAAQLALGRAGYKLAKPVTHDDAVELVRKARTTYLISMAAFGACLLVALAALASKLGASTIVTFALSFETNVLILTLIGSDLVITSLARARGLQSGTDTTHLVAESDRQLAAFVGEE
;
A
#
# COMPACT_ATOMS: atom_id res chain seq x y z
N MET A 1 -74.98 27.68 10.47
CA MET A 1 -74.72 29.00 9.84
C MET A 1 -73.63 29.70 10.63
N SER A 2 -72.39 29.70 10.12
CA SER A 2 -71.42 30.81 10.24
C SER A 2 -70.17 30.39 9.44
N GLN A 3 -70.01 30.93 8.24
CA GLN A 3 -68.83 30.75 7.39
C GLN A 3 -67.79 31.79 7.77
N SER A 4 -66.57 31.33 8.06
CA SER A 4 -65.40 32.16 8.34
C SER A 4 -64.76 32.60 7.03
N GLY A 5 -64.72 33.91 6.80
CA GLY A 5 -64.20 34.55 5.60
C GLY A 5 -62.67 34.62 5.57
N LYS A 6 -62.10 34.20 4.44
CA LYS A 6 -60.68 34.27 4.10
C LYS A 6 -60.36 35.68 3.55
N PRO A 7 -59.27 36.35 3.97
CA PRO A 7 -58.95 37.70 3.49
C PRO A 7 -58.48 37.71 2.02
N PRO A 8 -58.74 38.79 1.27
CA PRO A 8 -58.36 38.91 -0.13
C PRO A 8 -56.85 39.11 -0.30
N GLY A 9 -56.28 38.42 -1.28
CA GLY A 9 -54.87 38.54 -1.66
C GLY A 9 -54.55 39.86 -2.37
N PRO A 10 -53.26 40.25 -2.42
CA PRO A 10 -52.82 41.51 -3.01
C PRO A 10 -52.97 41.54 -4.53
N PRO A 11 -53.15 42.73 -5.13
CA PRO A 11 -53.31 42.88 -6.58
C PRO A 11 -51.99 42.58 -7.32
N HIS A 12 -52.10 41.80 -8.38
CA HIS A 12 -51.01 41.51 -9.31
C HIS A 12 -50.55 42.80 -10.00
N GLY A 13 -49.42 43.35 -9.54
CA GLY A 13 -48.70 44.40 -10.24
C GLY A 13 -48.11 43.85 -11.55
N GLN A 14 -48.46 44.49 -12.67
CA GLN A 14 -47.85 44.25 -13.96
C GLN A 14 -46.37 44.65 -13.89
N TRP A 15 -45.48 43.69 -14.11
CA TRP A 15 -44.06 43.98 -14.28
C TRP A 15 -43.82 44.75 -15.58
N PRO A 16 -42.92 45.74 -15.60
CA PRO A 16 -42.56 46.44 -16.81
C PRO A 16 -41.95 45.46 -17.84
N PRO A 17 -42.15 45.69 -19.15
CA PRO A 17 -41.61 44.83 -20.20
C PRO A 17 -40.08 44.79 -20.11
N GLN A 18 -39.52 43.58 -20.15
CA GLN A 18 -38.08 43.36 -20.17
C GLN A 18 -37.45 44.04 -21.39
N PRO A 19 -36.29 44.72 -21.23
CA PRO A 19 -35.55 45.26 -22.36
C PRO A 19 -35.14 44.12 -23.30
N GLN A 20 -35.48 44.28 -24.59
CA GLN A 20 -35.07 43.35 -25.65
C GLN A 20 -33.55 43.25 -25.69
N ALA A 21 -33.04 42.01 -25.62
CA ALA A 21 -31.63 41.74 -25.77
C ALA A 21 -31.14 42.17 -27.17
N PRO A 22 -29.94 42.78 -27.27
CA PRO A 22 -29.38 43.17 -28.56
C PRO A 22 -29.18 41.93 -29.46
N PRO A 23 -29.33 42.07 -30.78
CA PRO A 23 -29.18 40.97 -31.72
C PRO A 23 -27.77 40.37 -31.63
N GLN A 24 -27.71 39.04 -31.50
CA GLN A 24 -26.45 38.30 -31.49
C GLN A 24 -25.68 38.52 -32.80
N PRO A 25 -24.36 38.75 -32.74
CA PRO A 25 -23.53 38.84 -33.92
C PRO A 25 -23.58 37.51 -34.69
N GLN A 26 -23.88 37.60 -35.98
CA GLN A 26 -23.91 36.48 -36.91
C GLN A 26 -22.55 35.76 -36.91
N GLN A 27 -22.57 34.46 -36.57
CA GLN A 27 -21.39 33.61 -36.66
C GLN A 27 -20.95 33.48 -38.13
N PRO A 28 -19.66 33.68 -38.44
CA PRO A 28 -19.11 33.41 -39.77
C PRO A 28 -19.31 31.94 -40.15
N GLY A 29 -19.84 31.70 -41.34
CA GLY A 29 -20.16 30.36 -41.85
C GLY A 29 -18.96 29.42 -41.83
N HIS A 30 -19.22 28.18 -41.41
CA HIS A 30 -18.25 27.09 -41.47
C HIS A 30 -17.87 26.79 -42.93
N PRO A 31 -16.58 26.64 -43.27
CA PRO A 31 -16.16 26.19 -44.58
C PRO A 31 -16.63 24.75 -44.82
N GLN A 32 -17.21 24.52 -46.01
CA GLN A 32 -17.65 23.22 -46.51
C GLN A 32 -16.50 22.20 -46.45
N GLN A 33 -16.76 21.07 -45.78
CA GLN A 33 -15.90 19.89 -45.85
C GLN A 33 -15.91 19.33 -47.28
N PRO A 34 -14.75 19.11 -47.91
CA PRO A 34 -14.67 18.37 -49.16
C PRO A 34 -15.05 16.89 -48.93
N GLY A 35 -15.79 16.35 -49.91
CA GLY A 35 -16.49 15.07 -49.83
C GLY A 35 -15.64 13.86 -49.46
N GLN A 36 -16.26 12.95 -48.72
CA GLN A 36 -15.71 11.63 -48.43
C GLN A 36 -15.61 10.79 -49.72
N PRO A 37 -14.47 10.11 -49.97
CA PRO A 37 -14.39 9.16 -51.06
C PRO A 37 -15.18 7.89 -50.72
N GLN A 38 -15.98 7.50 -51.71
CA GLN A 38 -16.83 6.33 -51.76
C GLN A 38 -15.95 5.07 -51.87
N TYR A 39 -15.90 4.24 -50.82
CA TYR A 39 -15.19 2.96 -50.86
C TYR A 39 -15.98 1.94 -51.66
N GLY A 40 -15.56 1.75 -52.91
CA GLY A 40 -15.98 0.65 -53.78
C GLY A 40 -14.92 -0.46 -53.83
N GLN A 41 -15.44 -1.69 -53.74
CA GLN A 41 -14.91 -2.95 -54.28
C GLN A 41 -13.58 -3.51 -53.75
N ALA A 42 -13.70 -4.73 -53.23
CA ALA A 42 -12.61 -5.64 -52.89
C ALA A 42 -11.73 -5.94 -54.11
N GLN A 43 -10.47 -5.49 -54.06
CA GLN A 43 -9.42 -5.99 -54.94
C GLN A 43 -8.55 -7.00 -54.21
N HIS A 44 -8.23 -8.07 -54.96
CA HIS A 44 -7.37 -9.17 -54.60
C HIS A 44 -6.03 -8.73 -53.99
N PHE A 45 -5.68 -9.33 -52.86
CA PHE A 45 -4.33 -9.27 -52.29
C PHE A 45 -3.35 -10.07 -53.17
N PRO A 46 -2.22 -9.48 -53.60
CA PRO A 46 -1.11 -10.25 -54.13
C PRO A 46 -0.38 -10.98 -53.01
N GLN A 47 0.14 -12.16 -53.34
CA GLN A 47 0.89 -13.06 -52.46
C GLN A 47 2.03 -12.33 -51.74
N GLN A 48 2.18 -12.62 -50.45
CA GLN A 48 3.30 -12.15 -49.62
C GLN A 48 4.64 -12.59 -50.24
N PRO A 49 5.61 -11.67 -50.40
CA PRO A 49 7.00 -12.04 -50.67
C PRO A 49 7.55 -12.86 -49.50
N GLN A 50 8.20 -13.97 -49.81
CA GLN A 50 8.93 -14.79 -48.86
C GLN A 50 9.92 -13.90 -48.08
N THR A 51 9.75 -13.84 -46.76
CA THR A 51 10.70 -13.21 -45.85
C THR A 51 12.06 -13.91 -45.98
N PRO A 52 13.16 -13.19 -46.27
CA PRO A 52 14.50 -13.76 -46.26
C PRO A 52 14.83 -14.33 -44.88
N GLN A 53 15.44 -15.51 -44.86
CA GLN A 53 15.96 -16.13 -43.64
C GLN A 53 16.91 -15.15 -42.91
N PRO A 54 16.88 -15.08 -41.58
CA PRO A 54 17.84 -14.30 -40.82
C PRO A 54 19.25 -14.89 -41.04
N PRO A 55 20.27 -14.07 -41.35
CA PRO A 55 21.63 -14.55 -41.53
C PRO A 55 22.15 -15.17 -40.23
N GLN A 56 22.81 -16.32 -40.36
CA GLN A 56 23.58 -16.92 -39.29
C GLN A 56 24.56 -15.88 -38.72
N TYR A 57 24.48 -15.63 -37.42
CA TYR A 57 25.48 -14.87 -36.67
C TYR A 57 26.78 -15.68 -36.61
N GLY A 58 27.56 -15.60 -37.69
CA GLY A 58 28.95 -15.97 -37.75
C GLY A 58 29.82 -14.79 -37.29
N GLN A 59 30.72 -15.11 -36.35
CA GLN A 59 31.98 -14.41 -36.05
C GLN A 59 31.87 -12.92 -35.68
N THR A 60 32.07 -12.66 -34.38
CA THR A 60 32.45 -11.36 -33.83
C THR A 60 33.57 -10.72 -34.65
N PRO A 61 33.36 -9.50 -35.17
CA PRO A 61 34.41 -8.74 -35.85
C PRO A 61 35.58 -8.48 -34.91
N HIS A 62 36.79 -8.85 -35.33
CA HIS A 62 38.02 -8.39 -34.70
C HIS A 62 38.07 -6.85 -34.76
N PHE A 63 38.03 -6.21 -33.59
CA PHE A 63 38.32 -4.80 -33.47
C PHE A 63 39.76 -4.52 -33.95
N PRO A 64 40.00 -3.45 -34.72
CA PRO A 64 41.36 -3.04 -35.05
C PRO A 64 42.10 -2.70 -33.75
N GLN A 65 43.28 -3.30 -33.60
CA GLN A 65 44.20 -3.00 -32.50
C GLN A 65 44.44 -1.50 -32.43
N GLN A 66 44.23 -0.92 -31.25
CA GLN A 66 44.61 0.46 -30.97
C GLN A 66 46.12 0.63 -31.23
N PRO A 67 46.54 1.75 -31.86
CA PRO A 67 47.94 2.07 -32.01
C PRO A 67 48.61 2.11 -30.64
N GLN A 68 49.69 1.36 -30.48
CA GLN A 68 50.55 1.42 -29.31
C GLN A 68 51.06 2.86 -29.16
N THR A 69 50.67 3.52 -28.08
CA THR A 69 51.24 4.80 -27.68
C THR A 69 52.71 4.59 -27.27
N PRO A 70 53.64 5.44 -27.74
CA PRO A 70 55.05 5.33 -27.39
C PRO A 70 55.28 5.49 -25.88
N GLN A 71 56.17 4.67 -25.32
CA GLN A 71 56.67 4.82 -23.96
C GLN A 71 57.19 6.25 -23.73
N PRO A 72 56.83 6.91 -22.60
CA PRO A 72 57.43 8.19 -22.25
C PRO A 72 58.90 8.01 -21.82
N PRO A 73 59.80 8.92 -22.23
CA PRO A 73 61.22 8.90 -21.85
C PRO A 73 61.45 9.27 -20.37
N PRO A 74 62.63 8.94 -19.82
CA PRO A 74 62.97 9.24 -18.43
C PRO A 74 63.19 10.73 -18.21
N HIS A 75 62.84 11.16 -17.00
CA HIS A 75 62.82 12.53 -16.50
C HIS A 75 64.01 13.41 -16.91
N ALA A 76 63.70 14.55 -17.54
CA ALA A 76 64.54 15.74 -17.56
C ALA A 76 63.81 16.88 -16.85
N ALA A 77 64.58 17.61 -16.03
CA ALA A 77 64.16 18.56 -15.01
C ALA A 77 63.14 19.62 -15.49
N GLN A 78 62.10 19.85 -14.67
CA GLN A 78 61.28 21.06 -14.76
C GLN A 78 61.66 22.10 -13.68
N PRO A 79 61.55 23.40 -14.00
CA PRO A 79 61.99 24.52 -13.16
C PRO A 79 60.99 24.85 -12.03
N GLY A 80 61.54 25.42 -10.97
CA GLY A 80 60.90 25.58 -9.66
C GLY A 80 59.66 26.47 -9.59
N TYR A 81 58.77 26.06 -8.70
CA TYR A 81 57.65 26.85 -8.18
C TYR A 81 58.11 27.81 -7.06
N PRO A 82 57.44 28.97 -6.91
CA PRO A 82 57.78 29.97 -5.89
C PRO A 82 57.49 29.48 -4.46
N PRO A 83 58.24 29.98 -3.45
CA PRO A 83 58.19 29.49 -2.08
C PRO A 83 56.85 29.80 -1.40
N GLN A 84 56.21 28.75 -0.86
CA GLN A 84 55.09 28.89 0.06
C GLN A 84 55.56 29.50 1.39
N GLN A 85 54.83 30.52 1.84
CA GLN A 85 54.97 31.12 3.15
C GLN A 85 54.62 30.10 4.25
N GLY A 86 55.46 30.10 5.29
CA GLY A 86 55.51 29.09 6.33
C GLY A 86 54.25 28.94 7.16
N GLN A 87 53.95 27.69 7.49
CA GLN A 87 53.07 27.32 8.59
C GLN A 87 53.74 27.67 9.93
N PRO A 88 52.99 28.16 10.94
CA PRO A 88 53.53 28.40 12.27
C PRO A 88 53.95 27.08 12.94
N PRO A 89 55.03 27.09 13.75
CA PRO A 89 55.60 25.90 14.34
C PRO A 89 54.64 25.24 15.34
N GLN A 90 54.45 23.92 15.18
CA GLN A 90 53.88 23.08 16.24
C GLN A 90 54.83 23.11 17.44
N TYR A 91 54.29 23.53 18.58
CA TYR A 91 54.95 23.41 19.86
C TYR A 91 55.18 21.93 20.19
N GLY A 92 56.44 21.60 20.46
CA GLY A 92 56.89 20.25 20.79
C GLY A 92 56.21 19.68 22.02
N GLN A 93 55.88 18.39 21.95
CA GLN A 93 55.51 17.61 23.11
C GLN A 93 56.70 17.55 24.09
N PRO A 94 56.47 17.74 25.40
CA PRO A 94 57.52 17.63 26.40
C PRO A 94 58.03 16.17 26.52
N PRO A 95 59.32 15.97 26.81
CA PRO A 95 59.93 14.65 26.91
C PRO A 95 59.33 13.87 28.08
N GLN A 96 58.83 12.67 27.78
CA GLN A 96 58.42 11.70 28.80
C GLN A 96 59.61 11.38 29.70
N HIS A 97 59.45 11.65 30.99
CA HIS A 97 60.40 11.31 32.02
C HIS A 97 60.50 9.78 32.14
N GLY A 98 61.75 9.31 32.20
CA GLY A 98 62.08 7.90 32.37
C GLY A 98 61.45 7.32 33.63
N HIS A 99 60.89 6.13 33.48
CA HIS A 99 60.41 5.33 34.60
C HIS A 99 61.58 4.94 35.52
N PRO A 100 61.43 5.07 36.85
CA PRO A 100 62.44 4.64 37.81
C PRO A 100 62.61 3.11 37.78
N PRO A 101 63.80 2.59 38.14
CA PRO A 101 64.10 1.16 38.12
C PRO A 101 63.20 0.41 39.09
N GLN A 102 62.44 -0.56 38.58
CA GLN A 102 61.63 -1.46 39.38
C GLN A 102 62.52 -2.22 40.36
N HIS A 103 62.25 -2.04 41.66
CA HIS A 103 62.75 -2.92 42.71
C HIS A 103 62.12 -4.31 42.57
N GLY A 104 62.96 -5.32 42.75
CA GLY A 104 62.60 -6.73 42.62
C GLY A 104 61.40 -7.10 43.49
N TYR A 105 60.39 -7.68 42.84
CA TYR A 105 59.27 -8.29 43.54
C TYR A 105 59.77 -9.50 44.36
N PRO A 106 59.32 -9.67 45.61
CA PRO A 106 59.58 -10.88 46.37
C PRO A 106 58.95 -12.10 45.68
N PRO A 107 59.53 -13.31 45.84
CA PRO A 107 59.04 -14.52 45.20
C PRO A 107 57.58 -14.78 45.60
N GLN A 108 56.70 -14.84 44.61
CA GLN A 108 55.31 -15.22 44.82
C GLN A 108 55.26 -16.66 45.34
N PRO A 109 54.52 -16.93 46.44
CA PRO A 109 54.23 -18.29 46.87
C PRO A 109 53.53 -19.05 45.74
N GLY A 110 54.01 -20.27 45.48
CA GLY A 110 53.55 -21.10 44.37
C GLY A 110 52.04 -21.21 44.30
N TYR A 111 51.49 -20.94 43.11
CA TYR A 111 50.09 -21.19 42.81
C TYR A 111 49.77 -22.66 43.10
N PRO A 112 48.68 -22.94 43.84
CA PRO A 112 48.19 -24.30 43.99
C PRO A 112 47.85 -24.86 42.60
N PRO A 113 48.06 -26.17 42.37
CA PRO A 113 47.76 -26.80 41.09
C PRO A 113 46.30 -26.53 40.71
N PRO A 114 46.00 -26.33 39.41
CA PRO A 114 44.65 -26.04 38.95
C PRO A 114 43.72 -27.16 39.42
N GLN A 115 42.88 -26.85 40.41
CA GLN A 115 41.75 -27.69 40.78
C GLN A 115 40.91 -27.84 39.53
N GLY A 116 40.77 -29.09 39.08
CA GLY A 116 40.01 -29.44 37.89
C GLY A 116 38.68 -28.71 37.87
N PHE A 117 38.44 -27.97 36.79
CA PHE A 117 37.17 -27.30 36.56
C PHE A 117 36.06 -28.33 36.74
N ALA A 118 35.32 -28.21 37.85
CA ALA A 118 34.08 -28.94 38.00
C ALA A 118 33.21 -28.61 36.77
N PRO A 119 32.65 -29.63 36.09
CA PRO A 119 31.83 -29.41 34.91
C PRO A 119 30.79 -28.35 35.26
N HIS A 120 30.80 -27.24 34.53
CA HIS A 120 29.83 -26.16 34.71
C HIS A 120 28.44 -26.78 34.75
N ALA A 121 27.80 -26.71 35.90
CA ALA A 121 26.41 -27.10 36.03
C ALA A 121 25.64 -26.33 34.95
N PRO A 122 24.85 -27.00 34.10
CA PRO A 122 24.06 -26.32 33.09
C PRO A 122 23.27 -25.19 33.78
N PRO A 123 23.20 -23.99 33.17
CA PRO A 123 22.47 -22.88 33.76
C PRO A 123 21.09 -23.39 34.20
N PRO A 124 20.64 -23.05 35.42
CA PRO A 124 19.38 -23.56 35.93
C PRO A 124 18.32 -23.31 34.87
N PRO A 125 17.49 -24.32 34.52
CA PRO A 125 16.46 -24.15 33.50
C PRO A 125 15.67 -22.90 33.89
N GLN A 126 15.77 -21.86 33.08
CA GLN A 126 15.00 -20.64 33.27
C GLN A 126 13.56 -21.11 33.37
N LEU A 127 12.98 -21.00 34.58
CA LEU A 127 11.60 -21.34 34.87
C LEU A 127 10.78 -20.59 33.83
N ALA A 128 10.32 -21.32 32.83
CA ALA A 128 9.55 -20.77 31.73
C ALA A 128 8.39 -20.02 32.37
N ALA A 129 8.34 -18.70 32.14
CA ALA A 129 7.26 -17.88 32.63
C ALA A 129 5.93 -18.60 32.33
N PRO A 130 5.00 -18.67 33.31
CA PRO A 130 3.78 -19.44 33.14
C PRO A 130 3.11 -19.06 31.82
N PRO A 131 2.66 -20.06 31.03
CA PRO A 131 2.14 -19.79 29.70
C PRO A 131 0.99 -18.78 29.83
N PRO A 132 1.01 -17.69 29.06
CA PRO A 132 -0.03 -16.68 29.13
C PRO A 132 -1.39 -17.35 28.88
N GLN A 133 -2.30 -17.18 29.85
CA GLN A 133 -3.65 -17.75 29.82
C GLN A 133 -4.38 -17.36 28.52
N GLU A 134 -5.15 -18.30 27.96
CA GLU A 134 -5.76 -18.24 26.62
C GLU A 134 -6.70 -17.04 26.37
N ALA A 135 -7.13 -16.34 27.43
CA ALA A 135 -7.90 -15.10 27.36
C ALA A 135 -7.18 -13.95 26.60
N GLY A 136 -5.89 -14.10 26.31
CA GLY A 136 -5.08 -13.14 25.56
C GLY A 136 -5.04 -13.32 24.04
N MET A 137 -5.71 -14.30 23.43
CA MET A 137 -5.52 -14.61 21.99
C MET A 137 -5.86 -13.43 21.07
N PHE A 138 -7.00 -12.76 21.30
CA PHE A 138 -7.41 -11.60 20.49
C PHE A 138 -6.42 -10.43 20.64
N TRP A 139 -6.08 -10.07 21.87
CA TRP A 139 -5.15 -8.97 22.14
C TRP A 139 -3.74 -9.25 21.63
N THR A 140 -3.31 -10.51 21.69
CA THR A 140 -2.04 -10.96 21.12
C THR A 140 -2.08 -10.85 19.60
N ALA A 141 -3.15 -11.30 18.95
CA ALA A 141 -3.30 -11.16 17.50
C ALA A 141 -3.36 -9.68 17.07
N LEU A 142 -4.06 -8.83 17.83
CA LEU A 142 -4.15 -7.39 17.61
C LEU A 142 -2.79 -6.70 17.78
N GLY A 143 -2.09 -6.95 18.88
CA GLY A 143 -0.76 -6.40 19.12
C GLY A 143 0.23 -6.84 18.04
N ARG A 144 0.18 -8.12 17.65
CA ARG A 144 1.01 -8.70 16.59
C ARG A 144 0.73 -8.12 15.21
N SER A 145 -0.54 -7.91 14.84
CA SER A 145 -0.89 -7.38 13.52
C SER A 145 -0.49 -5.91 13.36
N LEU A 146 -0.65 -5.12 14.43
CA LEU A 146 -0.28 -3.70 14.46
C LEU A 146 1.23 -3.50 14.56
N ARG A 147 1.96 -4.49 15.06
CA ARG A 147 3.41 -4.57 14.92
C ARG A 147 3.75 -4.94 13.48
N LEU A 148 4.68 -4.19 12.88
CA LEU A 148 5.15 -4.47 11.53
C LEU A 148 6.05 -5.72 11.49
N ARG A 149 6.57 -6.15 12.64
CA ARG A 149 7.45 -7.31 12.79
C ARG A 149 7.13 -8.04 14.08
N ILE A 150 7.14 -9.36 13.99
CA ILE A 150 7.13 -10.26 15.14
C ILE A 150 8.54 -10.79 15.34
N GLU A 151 8.99 -10.82 16.59
CA GLU A 151 10.26 -11.43 16.93
C GLU A 151 10.13 -12.95 17.08
N PRO A 152 11.14 -13.75 16.71
CA PRO A 152 11.05 -15.23 16.77
C PRO A 152 10.65 -15.80 18.14
N HIS A 153 10.97 -15.08 19.21
CA HIS A 153 10.63 -15.48 20.57
C HIS A 153 9.15 -15.23 20.92
N GLU A 154 8.44 -14.39 20.16
CA GLU A 154 7.01 -14.11 20.35
C GLU A 154 6.13 -15.22 19.77
N VAL A 155 6.67 -16.12 18.94
CA VAL A 155 5.94 -17.28 18.39
C VAL A 155 5.61 -18.24 19.51
N THR A 156 4.33 -18.57 19.68
CA THR A 156 3.92 -19.46 20.78
C THR A 156 4.46 -20.88 20.57
N PRO A 157 4.70 -21.67 21.64
CA PRO A 157 5.12 -23.06 21.51
C PRO A 157 4.14 -23.91 20.68
N LYS A 158 2.83 -23.67 20.80
CA LYS A 158 1.78 -24.34 20.00
C LYS A 158 1.92 -24.00 18.51
N GLU A 159 2.13 -22.73 18.16
CA GLU A 159 2.36 -22.29 16.77
C GLU A 159 3.65 -22.90 16.20
N ARG A 160 4.73 -22.89 16.98
CA ARG A 160 6.02 -23.47 16.59
C ARG A 160 5.89 -24.97 16.34
N ALA A 161 5.22 -25.71 17.23
CA ALA A 161 4.97 -27.14 17.04
C ALA A 161 4.19 -27.42 15.75
N ALA A 162 3.12 -26.66 15.50
CA ALA A 162 2.32 -26.80 14.27
C ALA A 162 3.13 -26.54 12.99
N LEU A 163 4.05 -25.57 13.02
CA LEU A 163 4.94 -25.23 11.90
C LEU A 163 6.04 -26.27 11.69
N LEU A 164 6.55 -26.88 12.75
CA LEU A 164 7.51 -27.99 12.68
C LEU A 164 6.88 -29.26 12.12
N THR A 165 5.59 -29.50 12.39
CA THR A 165 4.83 -30.63 11.83
C THR A 165 4.25 -30.36 10.43
N ALA A 166 4.41 -29.15 9.90
CA ALA A 166 3.90 -28.80 8.57
C ALA A 166 4.65 -29.58 7.47
N THR A 167 4.06 -29.65 6.28
CA THR A 167 4.69 -30.32 5.12
C THR A 167 4.88 -29.30 3.98
N PRO A 168 6.13 -28.88 3.67
CA PRO A 168 7.40 -29.24 4.33
C PRO A 168 7.55 -28.60 5.74
N PRO A 169 8.38 -29.18 6.64
CA PRO A 169 8.64 -28.62 7.95
C PRO A 169 9.26 -27.22 7.87
N ILE A 170 8.77 -26.29 8.69
CA ILE A 170 9.27 -24.91 8.70
C ILE A 170 10.14 -24.73 9.94
N THR A 171 11.44 -24.94 9.78
CA THR A 171 12.43 -24.93 10.88
C THR A 171 13.02 -23.55 11.14
N VAL A 172 13.00 -22.64 10.15
CA VAL A 172 13.62 -21.31 10.24
C VAL A 172 12.83 -20.37 11.15
N PRO A 173 13.41 -19.88 12.27
CA PRO A 173 12.67 -19.09 13.27
C PRO A 173 12.03 -17.80 12.73
N TYR A 174 12.71 -17.09 11.82
CA TYR A 174 12.16 -15.87 11.20
C TYR A 174 10.97 -16.17 10.29
N MET A 175 10.97 -17.30 9.58
CA MET A 175 9.84 -17.74 8.76
C MET A 175 8.65 -18.12 9.64
N GLN A 176 8.91 -18.78 10.78
CA GLN A 176 7.86 -19.07 11.76
C GLN A 176 7.22 -17.78 12.32
N ALA A 177 8.04 -16.77 12.64
CA ALA A 177 7.57 -15.47 13.10
C ALA A 177 6.70 -14.76 12.06
N PHE A 178 7.13 -14.78 10.79
CA PHE A 178 6.35 -14.22 9.68
C PHE A 178 5.00 -14.93 9.50
N LEU A 179 4.96 -16.26 9.55
CA LEU A 179 3.72 -17.00 9.40
C LEU A 179 2.77 -16.84 10.59
N ALA A 180 3.30 -16.71 11.81
CA ALA A 180 2.51 -16.35 12.99
C ALA A 180 1.93 -14.92 12.88
N TRP A 181 2.71 -13.98 12.32
CA TRP A 181 2.24 -12.63 12.01
C TRP A 181 1.10 -12.66 10.99
N ARG A 182 1.32 -13.37 9.88
CA ARG A 182 0.33 -13.55 8.81
C ARG A 182 -0.98 -14.12 9.34
N ARG A 183 -0.92 -15.16 10.19
CA ARG A 183 -2.09 -15.75 10.85
C ARG A 183 -2.83 -14.72 11.72
N SER A 184 -2.09 -13.91 12.47
CA SER A 184 -2.66 -12.87 13.35
C SER A 184 -3.38 -11.78 12.54
N VAL A 185 -2.78 -11.32 11.44
CA VAL A 185 -3.40 -10.36 10.52
C VAL A 185 -4.67 -10.95 9.90
N LEU A 186 -4.60 -12.18 9.39
CA LEU A 186 -5.74 -12.84 8.77
C LEU A 186 -6.91 -13.05 9.74
N PHE A 187 -6.61 -13.39 10.99
CA PHE A 187 -7.62 -13.53 12.04
C PHE A 187 -8.40 -12.23 12.27
N LEU A 188 -7.72 -11.09 12.36
CA LEU A 188 -8.38 -9.80 12.55
C LEU A 188 -9.17 -9.37 11.32
N VAL A 189 -8.62 -9.58 10.12
CA VAL A 189 -9.35 -9.35 8.87
C VAL A 189 -10.63 -10.19 8.84
N ALA A 190 -10.56 -11.47 9.20
CA ALA A 190 -11.73 -12.33 9.24
C ALA A 190 -12.79 -11.83 10.25
N ILE A 191 -12.37 -11.41 11.46
CA ILE A 191 -13.27 -10.85 12.47
C ILE A 191 -13.91 -9.53 11.99
N ALA A 192 -13.13 -8.65 11.37
CA ALA A 192 -13.62 -7.35 10.89
C ALA A 192 -14.57 -7.49 9.68
N LEU A 193 -14.35 -8.50 8.82
CA LEU A 193 -15.20 -8.77 7.67
C LEU A 193 -16.60 -9.27 8.05
N ILE A 194 -16.77 -9.98 9.17
CA ILE A 194 -18.09 -10.50 9.59
C ILE A 194 -19.13 -9.38 9.74
N PRO A 195 -18.95 -8.37 10.62
CA PRO A 195 -19.92 -7.29 10.76
C PRO A 195 -20.00 -6.44 9.48
N LEU A 196 -18.89 -6.26 8.76
CA LEU A 196 -18.88 -5.50 7.51
C LEU A 196 -19.78 -6.14 6.44
N THR A 197 -19.69 -7.46 6.28
CA THR A 197 -20.51 -8.23 5.34
C THR A 197 -21.98 -8.21 5.77
N ILE A 198 -22.29 -8.34 7.07
CA ILE A 198 -23.66 -8.25 7.57
C ILE A 198 -24.27 -6.87 7.27
N LEU A 199 -23.53 -5.79 7.55
CA LEU A 199 -23.99 -4.42 7.28
C LEU A 199 -24.21 -4.19 5.79
N ARG A 200 -23.28 -4.65 4.93
CA ARG A 200 -23.40 -4.50 3.47
C ARG A 200 -24.54 -5.31 2.88
N LEU A 201 -24.82 -6.51 3.41
CA LEU A 201 -25.97 -7.30 3.00
C LEU A 201 -27.26 -6.65 3.48
N HIS A 202 -27.31 -6.17 4.72
CA HIS A 202 -28.45 -5.42 5.23
C HIS A 202 -28.77 -4.20 4.34
N ASP A 203 -27.76 -3.40 3.98
CA ASP A 203 -27.92 -2.26 3.09
C ASP A 203 -28.36 -2.67 1.67
N ALA A 204 -27.94 -3.85 1.20
CA ALA A 204 -28.37 -4.37 -0.11
C ALA A 204 -29.82 -4.88 -0.12
N PHE A 205 -30.37 -5.25 1.04
CA PHE A 205 -31.73 -5.74 1.21
C PHE A 205 -32.68 -4.71 1.81
N SER A 206 -32.23 -3.47 2.06
CA SER A 206 -33.14 -2.41 2.53
C SER A 206 -34.13 -2.02 1.43
N ASP A 207 -35.32 -1.59 1.84
CA ASP A 207 -36.39 -1.18 0.92
C ASP A 207 -36.12 0.19 0.25
N ASP A 208 -35.03 0.86 0.63
CA ASP A 208 -34.64 2.17 0.09
C ASP A 208 -34.13 2.12 -1.36
N PHE A 209 -33.78 0.93 -1.86
CA PHE A 209 -33.22 0.75 -3.21
C PHE A 209 -34.16 0.00 -4.16
N PRO A 210 -34.39 0.53 -5.38
CA PRO A 210 -35.15 -0.16 -6.42
C PRO A 210 -34.59 -1.56 -6.70
N ASP A 211 -35.48 -2.54 -6.88
CA ASP A 211 -35.11 -3.94 -7.15
C ASP A 211 -34.11 -4.08 -8.31
N GLN A 212 -34.29 -3.30 -9.38
CA GLN A 212 -33.43 -3.33 -10.55
C GLN A 212 -32.00 -2.85 -10.25
N LEU A 213 -31.78 -2.05 -9.21
CA LEU A 213 -30.45 -1.55 -8.81
C LEU A 213 -29.84 -2.36 -7.66
N ARG A 214 -30.59 -3.28 -7.02
CA ARG A 214 -30.08 -4.09 -5.89
C ARG A 214 -28.83 -4.89 -6.25
N PHE A 215 -28.67 -5.33 -7.50
CA PHE A 215 -27.46 -6.04 -7.92
C PHE A 215 -26.17 -5.20 -7.76
N ILE A 216 -26.28 -3.86 -7.87
CA ILE A 216 -25.14 -2.94 -7.70
C ILE A 216 -24.58 -3.02 -6.28
N LEU A 217 -25.46 -3.22 -5.29
CA LEU A 217 -25.12 -3.37 -3.88
C LEU A 217 -24.76 -4.82 -3.54
N LEU A 218 -25.51 -5.77 -4.10
CA LEU A 218 -25.40 -7.19 -3.76
C LEU A 218 -24.10 -7.81 -4.27
N VAL A 219 -23.64 -7.48 -5.49
CA VAL A 219 -22.43 -8.10 -6.05
C VAL A 219 -21.17 -7.77 -5.23
N PRO A 220 -20.87 -6.51 -4.86
CA PRO A 220 -19.75 -6.20 -3.99
C PRO A 220 -19.90 -6.80 -2.58
N ALA A 221 -21.12 -6.81 -2.02
CA ALA A 221 -21.39 -7.43 -0.73
C ALA A 221 -21.15 -8.95 -0.75
N ALA A 222 -21.57 -9.64 -1.82
CA ALA A 222 -21.33 -11.07 -2.02
C ALA A 222 -19.84 -11.38 -2.19
N ALA A 223 -19.10 -10.55 -2.94
CA ALA A 223 -17.66 -10.70 -3.10
C ALA A 223 -16.92 -10.52 -1.77
N GLU A 224 -17.39 -9.61 -0.91
CA GLU A 224 -16.87 -9.42 0.45
C GLU A 224 -17.20 -10.61 1.36
N GLY A 225 -18.43 -11.12 1.32
CA GLY A 225 -18.81 -12.32 2.05
C GLY A 225 -18.00 -13.55 1.63
N LEU A 226 -17.72 -13.70 0.32
CA LEU A 226 -16.82 -14.73 -0.18
C LEU A 226 -15.40 -14.57 0.37
N LEU A 227 -14.87 -13.35 0.42
CA LEU A 227 -13.58 -13.07 1.04
C LEU A 227 -13.58 -13.42 2.53
N CYS A 228 -14.66 -13.10 3.26
CA CYS A 228 -14.83 -13.45 4.67
C CYS A 228 -14.75 -14.96 4.89
N ILE A 229 -15.54 -15.74 4.13
CA ILE A 229 -15.57 -17.22 4.20
C ILE A 229 -14.18 -17.80 3.91
N VAL A 230 -13.50 -17.30 2.87
CA VAL A 230 -12.16 -17.77 2.50
C VAL A 230 -11.15 -17.42 3.59
N CYS A 231 -11.19 -16.23 4.18
CA CYS A 231 -10.32 -15.85 5.30
C CYS A 231 -10.50 -16.79 6.51
N LEU A 232 -11.74 -17.12 6.87
CA LEU A 232 -12.05 -18.06 7.95
C LEU A 232 -11.57 -19.48 7.65
N TYR A 233 -11.77 -19.96 6.42
CA TYR A 233 -11.27 -21.26 5.97
C TYR A 233 -9.74 -21.32 6.00
N GLN A 234 -9.09 -20.26 5.53
CA GLN A 234 -7.64 -20.17 5.48
C GLN A 234 -6.98 -20.01 6.84
N LEU A 235 -7.70 -19.49 7.84
CA LEU A 235 -7.22 -19.46 9.20
C LEU A 235 -7.05 -20.87 9.78
N LYS A 236 -7.91 -21.83 9.40
CA LYS A 236 -7.77 -23.24 9.81
C LYS A 236 -6.57 -23.90 9.12
N ASN A 237 -6.32 -23.56 7.85
CA ASN A 237 -5.26 -24.13 7.01
C ASN A 237 -3.98 -23.27 6.94
N TRP A 238 -3.72 -22.46 7.97
CA TRP A 238 -2.66 -21.45 7.96
C TRP A 238 -1.23 -22.02 7.80
N THR A 239 -1.02 -23.31 8.12
CA THR A 239 0.27 -24.01 7.91
C THR A 239 0.55 -24.26 6.43
N HIS A 240 -0.48 -24.38 5.58
CA HIS A 240 -0.39 -24.58 4.12
C HIS A 240 -0.24 -23.25 3.37
N TRP A 241 0.72 -22.43 3.81
CA TRP A 241 0.81 -21.02 3.46
C TRP A 241 0.92 -20.74 1.95
N ARG A 242 1.54 -21.65 1.17
CA ARG A 242 1.68 -21.53 -0.30
C ARG A 242 0.35 -21.66 -1.05
N GLN A 243 -0.53 -22.56 -0.60
CA GLN A 243 -1.87 -22.71 -1.15
C GLN A 243 -2.74 -21.53 -0.72
N GLN A 244 -2.64 -21.17 0.57
CA GLN A 244 -3.31 -20.01 1.15
C GLN A 244 -3.03 -18.72 0.39
N ARG A 245 -1.76 -18.45 0.06
CA ARG A 245 -1.36 -17.27 -0.73
C ARG A 245 -2.08 -17.18 -2.07
N ARG A 246 -2.11 -18.27 -2.83
CA ARG A 246 -2.73 -18.31 -4.16
C ARG A 246 -4.25 -18.12 -4.08
N ALA A 247 -4.89 -18.76 -3.12
CA ALA A 247 -6.33 -18.64 -2.92
C ALA A 247 -6.72 -17.23 -2.43
N LEU A 248 -6.02 -16.69 -1.43
CA LEU A 248 -6.26 -15.32 -0.94
C LEU A 248 -6.04 -14.28 -2.05
N MET A 249 -5.00 -14.43 -2.86
CA MET A 249 -4.76 -13.51 -3.98
C MET A 249 -5.92 -13.52 -4.98
N LYS A 250 -6.38 -14.70 -5.43
CA LYS A 250 -7.49 -14.81 -6.39
C LYS A 250 -8.79 -14.18 -5.86
N VAL A 251 -9.13 -14.50 -4.61
CA VAL A 251 -10.37 -14.02 -3.99
C VAL A 251 -10.29 -12.54 -3.67
N TRP A 252 -9.13 -12.04 -3.25
CA TRP A 252 -8.89 -10.62 -3.07
C TRP A 252 -9.00 -9.84 -4.39
N VAL A 253 -8.44 -10.34 -5.49
CA VAL A 253 -8.60 -9.70 -6.81
C VAL A 253 -10.08 -9.61 -7.17
N LEU A 254 -10.85 -10.68 -6.98
CA LEU A 254 -12.29 -10.67 -7.21
C LEU A 254 -13.01 -9.65 -6.33
N PHE A 255 -12.73 -9.63 -5.02
CA PHE A 255 -13.30 -8.67 -4.07
C PHE A 255 -12.93 -7.21 -4.38
N MET A 256 -11.71 -6.98 -4.86
CA MET A 256 -11.24 -5.65 -5.21
C MET A 256 -11.87 -5.19 -6.53
N ALA A 257 -11.97 -6.07 -7.53
CA ALA A 257 -12.51 -5.77 -8.85
C ALA A 257 -14.03 -5.67 -8.89
N ALA A 258 -14.75 -6.45 -8.07
CA ALA A 258 -16.21 -6.53 -8.06
C ALA A 258 -16.92 -5.15 -8.12
N PRO A 259 -16.64 -4.17 -7.24
CA PRO A 259 -17.31 -2.88 -7.32
C PRO A 259 -16.97 -2.12 -8.60
N PHE A 260 -15.74 -2.22 -9.13
CA PHE A 260 -15.40 -1.57 -10.41
C PHE A 260 -16.19 -2.18 -11.56
N LEU A 261 -16.27 -3.52 -11.62
CA LEU A 261 -17.02 -4.23 -12.66
C LEU A 261 -18.51 -3.87 -12.65
N VAL A 262 -19.08 -3.74 -11.46
CA VAL A 262 -20.47 -3.31 -11.29
C VAL A 262 -20.70 -1.89 -11.80
N PHE A 263 -19.79 -0.95 -11.52
CA PHE A 263 -19.92 0.43 -11.98
C PHE A 263 -19.55 0.64 -13.46
N LEU A 264 -19.06 -0.39 -14.16
CA LEU A 264 -18.94 -0.37 -15.62
C LEU A 264 -20.28 -0.62 -16.34
N VAL A 265 -21.30 -1.12 -15.63
CA VAL A 265 -22.64 -1.34 -16.20
C VAL A 265 -23.26 0.01 -16.57
N PRO A 266 -23.82 0.19 -17.79
CA PRO A 266 -24.37 1.46 -18.25
C PRO A 266 -25.70 1.78 -17.54
N VAL A 267 -25.61 2.32 -16.33
CA VAL A 267 -26.75 2.64 -15.45
C VAL A 267 -27.78 3.53 -16.13
N ASP A 268 -27.37 4.37 -17.09
CA ASP A 268 -28.27 5.23 -17.86
C ASP A 268 -29.38 4.45 -18.57
N THR A 269 -29.02 3.32 -19.20
CA THR A 269 -30.00 2.46 -19.89
C THR A 269 -31.02 1.84 -18.92
N MET A 270 -30.58 1.51 -17.71
CA MET A 270 -31.45 0.95 -16.67
C MET A 270 -32.40 2.03 -16.11
N ILE A 271 -31.89 3.24 -15.89
CA ILE A 271 -32.71 4.38 -15.41
C ILE A 271 -33.77 4.76 -16.44
N GLN A 272 -33.40 4.82 -17.73
CA GLN A 272 -34.36 5.11 -18.80
C GLN A 272 -35.46 4.06 -18.85
N GLY A 273 -35.12 2.76 -18.79
CA GLY A 273 -36.12 1.69 -18.76
C GLY A 273 -37.05 1.76 -17.52
N MET A 274 -36.52 2.15 -16.36
CA MET A 274 -37.35 2.38 -15.16
C MET A 274 -38.34 3.52 -15.37
N ILE A 275 -37.88 4.63 -15.93
CA ILE A 275 -38.73 5.80 -16.18
C ILE A 275 -39.78 5.51 -17.23
N GLU A 276 -39.43 4.84 -18.32
CA GLU A 276 -40.38 4.42 -19.35
C GLU A 276 -41.46 3.49 -18.77
N SER A 277 -41.07 2.56 -17.89
CA SER A 277 -42.02 1.67 -17.23
C SER A 277 -42.97 2.38 -16.26
N GLN A 278 -42.54 3.49 -15.64
CA GLN A 278 -43.38 4.30 -14.75
C GLN A 278 -44.22 5.32 -15.52
N ALA A 279 -43.65 5.98 -16.53
CA ALA A 279 -44.33 6.97 -17.36
C ALA A 279 -45.46 6.36 -18.20
N GLY A 280 -45.33 5.09 -18.62
CA GLY A 280 -46.41 4.36 -19.30
C GLY A 280 -47.66 4.12 -18.44
N ALA A 281 -47.58 4.33 -17.11
CA ALA A 281 -48.71 4.16 -16.21
C ALA A 281 -49.46 5.47 -15.89
N ASP A 282 -48.87 6.65 -16.14
CA ASP A 282 -49.46 7.95 -15.83
C ASP A 282 -49.31 8.90 -17.03
N GLU A 283 -50.39 9.19 -17.74
CA GLU A 283 -50.39 9.93 -19.02
C GLU A 283 -50.08 11.45 -18.87
N LEU A 284 -49.87 11.93 -17.63
CA LEU A 284 -49.71 13.36 -17.30
C LEU A 284 -48.42 13.68 -16.51
N VAL A 285 -47.38 12.87 -16.61
CA VAL A 285 -46.12 13.15 -15.90
C VAL A 285 -45.43 14.40 -16.46
N ASP A 286 -45.19 15.39 -15.59
CA ASP A 286 -44.41 16.58 -15.87
C ASP A 286 -42.96 16.22 -16.24
N GLN A 287 -42.57 16.50 -17.49
CA GLN A 287 -41.24 16.21 -18.04
C GLN A 287 -40.10 16.87 -17.24
N SER A 288 -40.37 18.00 -16.59
CA SER A 288 -39.39 18.68 -15.74
C SER A 288 -39.07 17.85 -14.48
N ALA A 289 -40.11 17.27 -13.85
CA ALA A 289 -39.97 16.40 -12.69
C ALA A 289 -39.16 15.14 -13.03
N VAL A 290 -39.41 14.54 -14.21
CA VAL A 290 -38.64 13.38 -14.69
C VAL A 290 -37.16 13.73 -14.85
N THR A 291 -36.86 14.87 -15.47
CA THR A 291 -35.48 15.31 -15.69
C THR A 291 -34.74 15.52 -14.36
N THR A 292 -35.39 16.18 -13.40
CA THR A 292 -34.84 16.36 -12.06
C THR A 292 -34.63 15.03 -11.33
N ALA A 293 -35.57 14.09 -11.45
CA ALA A 293 -35.44 12.76 -10.85
C ALA A 293 -34.25 11.97 -11.44
N VAL A 294 -34.08 11.98 -12.77
CA VAL A 294 -32.93 11.36 -13.46
C VAL A 294 -31.62 11.91 -12.93
N VAL A 295 -31.49 13.24 -12.90
CA VAL A 295 -30.26 13.91 -12.45
C VAL A 295 -29.96 13.57 -11.00
N THR A 296 -30.98 13.57 -10.14
CA THR A 296 -30.83 13.19 -8.73
C THR A 296 -30.37 11.74 -8.60
N ILE A 297 -30.99 10.78 -9.28
CA ILE A 297 -30.61 9.36 -9.21
C ILE A 297 -29.17 9.17 -9.70
N LYS A 298 -28.82 9.74 -10.86
CA LYS A 298 -27.45 9.65 -11.40
C LYS A 298 -26.42 10.24 -10.45
N THR A 299 -26.72 11.38 -9.84
CA THR A 299 -25.83 12.03 -8.88
C THR A 299 -25.67 11.17 -7.63
N THR A 300 -26.76 10.62 -7.09
CA THR A 300 -26.72 9.71 -5.93
C THR A 300 -25.88 8.46 -6.22
N ILE A 301 -26.04 7.85 -7.39
CA ILE A 301 -25.25 6.68 -7.79
C ILE A 301 -23.77 7.04 -7.96
N ALA A 302 -23.45 8.20 -8.53
CA ALA A 302 -22.07 8.67 -8.67
C ALA A 302 -21.41 8.92 -7.30
N VAL A 303 -22.13 9.55 -6.36
CA VAL A 303 -21.66 9.76 -4.99
C VAL A 303 -21.47 8.42 -4.27
N TYR A 304 -22.41 7.49 -4.42
CA TYR A 304 -22.31 6.15 -3.85
C TYR A 304 -21.10 5.38 -4.40
N ALA A 305 -20.87 5.46 -5.72
CA ALA A 305 -19.71 4.87 -6.38
C ALA A 305 -18.41 5.45 -5.83
N LEU A 306 -18.33 6.79 -5.69
CA LEU A 306 -17.17 7.45 -5.09
C LEU A 306 -16.94 6.97 -3.66
N MET A 307 -17.97 6.93 -2.80
CA MET A 307 -17.86 6.48 -1.41
C MET A 307 -17.47 5.00 -1.29
N THR A 308 -17.80 4.17 -2.29
CA THR A 308 -17.49 2.74 -2.30
C THR A 308 -16.10 2.45 -2.89
N LEU A 309 -15.71 3.14 -3.96
CA LEU A 309 -14.46 2.90 -4.68
C LEU A 309 -13.27 3.64 -4.05
N ALA A 310 -13.48 4.86 -3.54
CA ALA A 310 -12.41 5.69 -3.00
C ALA A 310 -11.64 4.99 -1.86
N PRO A 311 -12.28 4.40 -0.84
CA PRO A 311 -11.55 3.73 0.25
C PRO A 311 -10.73 2.56 -0.24
N LYS A 312 -11.25 1.79 -1.21
CA LYS A 312 -10.55 0.67 -1.82
C LYS A 312 -9.29 1.15 -2.53
N ALA A 313 -9.39 2.17 -3.37
CA ALA A 313 -8.22 2.72 -4.07
C ALA A 313 -7.18 3.32 -3.10
N VAL A 314 -7.59 4.05 -2.06
CA VAL A 314 -6.67 4.58 -1.03
C VAL A 314 -5.98 3.45 -0.28
N SER A 315 -6.76 2.45 0.16
CA SER A 315 -6.24 1.30 0.90
C SER A 315 -5.24 0.49 0.08
N LEU A 316 -5.34 0.54 -1.26
CA LEU A 316 -4.40 -0.13 -2.15
C LEU A 316 -2.98 0.38 -1.95
N LEU A 317 -2.84 1.70 -1.96
CA LEU A 317 -1.56 2.37 -1.83
C LEU A 317 -1.03 2.27 -0.39
N ALA A 318 -1.88 2.47 0.63
CA ALA A 318 -1.50 2.31 2.03
C ALA A 318 -1.03 0.88 2.37
N GLY A 319 -1.76 -0.14 1.90
CA GLY A 319 -1.39 -1.55 2.06
C GLY A 319 -0.08 -1.88 1.35
N THR A 320 0.16 -1.32 0.15
CA THR A 320 1.40 -1.50 -0.62
C THR A 320 2.61 -0.91 0.11
N ILE A 321 2.49 0.30 0.65
CA ILE A 321 3.53 0.94 1.46
C ILE A 321 3.87 0.07 2.67
N ARG A 322 2.85 -0.37 3.42
CA ARG A 322 3.03 -1.21 4.61
C ARG A 322 3.65 -2.56 4.25
N ALA A 323 3.23 -3.18 3.16
CA ALA A 323 3.82 -4.42 2.63
C ALA A 323 5.30 -4.25 2.29
N GLY A 324 5.69 -3.13 1.67
CA GLY A 324 7.09 -2.80 1.39
C GLY A 324 7.92 -2.69 2.67
N ILE A 325 7.41 -2.02 3.69
CA ILE A 325 8.11 -1.88 4.99
C ILE A 325 8.26 -3.24 5.68
N VAL A 326 7.19 -4.04 5.76
CA VAL A 326 7.23 -5.39 6.35
C VAL A 326 8.26 -6.26 5.62
N THR A 327 8.23 -6.24 4.28
CA THR A 327 9.16 -7.05 3.48
C THR A 327 10.61 -6.58 3.62
N LYS A 328 10.85 -5.26 3.74
CA LYS A 328 12.19 -4.72 3.98
C LYS A 328 12.77 -5.21 5.31
N MET A 329 11.95 -5.35 6.35
CA MET A 329 12.42 -5.86 7.64
C MET A 329 12.72 -7.36 7.62
N LEU A 330 12.05 -8.12 6.74
CA LEU A 330 12.35 -9.52 6.50
C LEU A 330 13.63 -9.70 5.69
N PHE A 331 13.86 -8.82 4.69
CA PHE A 331 14.98 -8.89 3.76
C PHE A 331 15.72 -7.55 3.69
N PRO A 332 16.50 -7.17 4.72
CA PRO A 332 17.16 -5.86 4.79
C PRO A 332 18.21 -5.65 3.68
N GLY A 333 18.76 -6.73 3.11
CA GLY A 333 19.68 -6.67 1.97
C GLY A 333 19.01 -6.30 0.65
N SER A 334 17.69 -6.47 0.51
CA SER A 334 16.97 -6.18 -0.73
C SER A 334 16.60 -4.70 -0.88
N ALA A 335 16.93 -4.10 -2.02
CA ALA A 335 16.56 -2.72 -2.36
C ALA A 335 15.10 -2.57 -2.82
N GLY A 336 14.53 -3.62 -3.40
CA GLY A 336 13.20 -3.59 -4.03
C GLY A 336 12.07 -3.06 -3.12
N PRO A 337 11.91 -3.59 -1.91
CA PRO A 337 10.87 -3.12 -0.99
C PRO A 337 11.00 -1.63 -0.62
N GLY A 338 12.21 -1.09 -0.52
CA GLY A 338 12.45 0.34 -0.26
C GLY A 338 11.96 1.22 -1.42
N TRP A 339 12.23 0.82 -2.66
CA TRP A 339 11.73 1.53 -3.85
C TRP A 339 10.21 1.50 -3.97
N ILE A 340 9.56 0.39 -3.59
CA ILE A 340 8.09 0.33 -3.54
C ILE A 340 7.55 1.41 -2.61
N VAL A 341 8.14 1.60 -1.43
CA VAL A 341 7.73 2.67 -0.49
C VAL A 341 7.94 4.04 -1.12
N VAL A 342 9.10 4.28 -1.75
CA VAL A 342 9.42 5.57 -2.40
C VAL A 342 8.43 5.93 -3.50
N LEU A 343 8.01 4.97 -4.32
CA LEU A 343 7.09 5.19 -5.44
C LEU A 343 5.62 5.29 -4.97
N ALA A 344 5.20 4.45 -4.02
CA ALA A 344 3.81 4.41 -3.58
C ALA A 344 3.42 5.63 -2.72
N THR A 345 4.36 6.18 -1.94
CA THR A 345 4.14 7.32 -1.04
C THR A 345 3.60 8.60 -1.73
N PRO A 346 4.24 9.14 -2.78
CA PRO A 346 3.71 10.32 -3.48
C PRO A 346 2.37 10.04 -4.17
N LEU A 347 2.20 8.86 -4.77
CA LEU A 347 0.94 8.45 -5.38
C LEU A 347 -0.19 8.40 -4.34
N TYR A 348 0.08 7.84 -3.17
CA TYR A 348 -0.86 7.81 -2.04
C TYR A 348 -1.26 9.23 -1.62
N THR A 349 -0.27 10.11 -1.50
CA THR A 349 -0.49 11.50 -1.10
C THR A 349 -1.41 12.22 -2.07
N LEU A 350 -1.10 12.14 -3.37
CA LEU A 350 -1.89 12.77 -4.43
C LEU A 350 -3.32 12.24 -4.43
N PHE A 351 -3.49 10.92 -4.33
CA PHE A 351 -4.80 10.29 -4.38
C PHE A 351 -5.68 10.66 -3.17
N VAL A 352 -5.13 10.59 -1.95
CA VAL A 352 -5.86 11.00 -0.75
C VAL A 352 -6.16 12.50 -0.77
N PHE A 353 -5.23 13.32 -1.28
CA PHE A 353 -5.46 14.76 -1.43
C PHE A 353 -6.66 15.04 -2.35
N THR A 354 -6.73 14.40 -3.51
CA THR A 354 -7.88 14.51 -4.43
C THR A 354 -9.19 14.13 -3.75
N LEU A 355 -9.19 13.08 -2.92
CA LEU A 355 -10.38 12.65 -2.20
C LEU A 355 -10.80 13.58 -1.07
N LEU A 356 -9.84 14.18 -0.36
CA LEU A 356 -10.10 15.13 0.72
C LEU A 356 -10.54 16.51 0.21
N ILE A 357 -10.25 16.86 -1.03
CA ILE A 357 -10.76 18.08 -1.66
C ILE A 357 -12.29 18.07 -1.69
N VAL A 358 -12.94 16.94 -1.99
CA VAL A 358 -14.41 16.89 -2.08
C VAL A 358 -15.10 17.31 -0.77
N PRO A 359 -14.86 16.66 0.39
CA PRO A 359 -15.47 17.10 1.64
C PRO A 359 -14.95 18.46 2.10
N TYR A 360 -13.73 18.87 1.72
CA TYR A 360 -13.26 20.23 1.97
C TYR A 360 -14.12 21.28 1.24
N GLN A 361 -14.41 21.09 -0.05
CA GLN A 361 -15.26 22.00 -0.83
C GLN A 361 -16.70 22.02 -0.32
N LEU A 362 -17.21 20.89 0.19
CA LEU A 362 -18.56 20.81 0.74
C LEU A 362 -18.70 21.50 2.10
N THR A 363 -17.63 21.53 2.91
CA THR A 363 -17.70 22.00 4.30
C THR A 363 -17.02 23.35 4.53
N GLY A 364 -16.05 23.73 3.69
CA GLY A 364 -15.19 24.89 3.91
C GLY A 364 -14.35 24.83 5.18
N SER A 365 -14.24 23.66 5.84
CA SER A 365 -13.62 23.55 7.16
C SER A 365 -12.10 23.58 7.07
N GLY A 366 -11.47 24.52 7.81
CA GLY A 366 -10.01 24.62 7.93
C GLY A 366 -9.34 23.36 8.53
N TRP A 367 -10.10 22.51 9.22
CA TRP A 367 -9.58 21.23 9.74
C TRP A 367 -9.19 20.24 8.64
N TYR A 368 -9.87 20.26 7.49
CA TYR A 368 -9.45 19.45 6.33
C TYR A 368 -8.11 19.94 5.78
N PHE A 369 -7.87 21.25 5.75
CA PHE A 369 -6.58 21.81 5.34
C PHE A 369 -5.45 21.38 6.29
N GLY A 370 -5.68 21.46 7.60
CA GLY A 370 -4.75 20.92 8.61
C GLY A 370 -4.47 19.43 8.42
N ALA A 371 -5.52 18.63 8.15
CA ALA A 371 -5.37 17.21 7.84
C ALA A 371 -4.51 16.99 6.58
N MET A 372 -4.75 17.73 5.50
CA MET A 372 -3.96 17.62 4.27
C MET A 372 -2.47 17.96 4.48
N ILE A 373 -2.15 18.99 5.28
CA ILE A 373 -0.75 19.31 5.64
C ILE A 373 -0.12 18.19 6.47
N ALA A 374 -0.82 17.71 7.50
CA ALA A 374 -0.33 16.64 8.36
C ALA A 374 -0.07 15.35 7.56
N LEU A 375 -0.96 15.03 6.63
CA LEU A 375 -0.80 13.93 5.68
C LEU A 375 0.44 14.14 4.79
N ALA A 376 0.58 15.29 4.14
CA ALA A 376 1.73 15.58 3.28
C ALA A 376 3.06 15.47 4.04
N ALA A 377 3.10 15.96 5.29
CA ALA A 377 4.26 15.81 6.17
C ALA A 377 4.56 14.33 6.51
N ALA A 378 3.52 13.55 6.84
CA ALA A 378 3.66 12.11 7.10
C ALA A 378 4.27 11.37 5.90
N GLN A 379 3.79 11.68 4.70
CA GLN A 379 4.22 11.04 3.47
C GLN A 379 5.62 11.51 3.06
N LEU A 380 5.96 12.79 3.21
CA LEU A 380 7.33 13.26 2.97
C LEU A 380 8.35 12.59 3.91
N ALA A 381 7.99 12.43 5.19
CA ALA A 381 8.83 11.72 6.15
C ALA A 381 9.01 10.25 5.74
N LEU A 382 7.94 9.59 5.31
CA LEU A 382 7.96 8.20 4.89
C LEU A 382 8.74 7.99 3.58
N GLY A 383 8.60 8.89 2.61
CA GLY A 383 9.35 8.84 1.35
C GLY A 383 10.85 9.02 1.56
N ARG A 384 11.24 9.95 2.44
CA ARG A 384 12.65 10.12 2.86
C ARG A 384 13.20 8.88 3.54
N ALA A 385 12.41 8.24 4.40
CA ALA A 385 12.79 6.98 5.04
C ALA A 385 12.89 5.83 4.02
N GLY A 386 11.92 5.73 3.10
CA GLY A 386 11.93 4.76 2.01
C GLY A 386 13.19 4.86 1.15
N TYR A 387 13.64 6.07 0.84
CA TYR A 387 14.87 6.29 0.08
C TYR A 387 16.11 5.80 0.83
N LYS A 388 16.17 5.99 2.15
CA LYS A 388 17.25 5.43 2.98
C LYS A 388 17.17 3.90 3.02
N LEU A 389 15.96 3.33 3.10
CA LEU A 389 15.71 1.89 3.10
C LEU A 389 15.94 1.23 1.73
N ALA A 390 15.91 1.99 0.64
CA ALA A 390 16.23 1.46 -0.70
C ALA A 390 17.71 1.07 -0.82
N LYS A 391 18.59 1.58 0.06
CA LYS A 391 19.98 1.15 0.14
C LYS A 391 20.08 -0.20 0.86
N PRO A 392 21.01 -1.08 0.45
CA PRO A 392 21.38 -2.24 1.26
C PRO A 392 21.93 -1.74 2.60
N VAL A 393 21.36 -2.23 3.69
CA VAL A 393 21.72 -1.85 5.06
C VAL A 393 21.80 -3.10 5.92
N THR A 394 22.53 -3.03 7.03
CA THR A 394 22.55 -4.12 7.99
C THR A 394 21.18 -4.29 8.64
N HIS A 395 20.96 -5.43 9.29
CA HIS A 395 19.69 -5.70 9.95
C HIS A 395 19.38 -4.68 11.06
N ASP A 396 20.36 -4.36 11.90
CA ASP A 396 20.18 -3.45 13.04
C ASP A 396 19.94 -2.02 12.56
N ASP A 397 20.67 -1.56 11.54
CA ASP A 397 20.46 -0.27 10.90
C ASP A 397 19.05 -0.16 10.29
N ALA A 398 18.59 -1.24 9.63
CA ALA A 398 17.23 -1.28 9.06
C ALA A 398 16.17 -1.13 10.16
N VAL A 399 16.34 -1.83 11.29
CA VAL A 399 15.42 -1.74 12.44
C VAL A 399 15.42 -0.33 13.02
N GLU A 400 16.58 0.30 13.20
CA GLU A 400 16.66 1.67 13.73
C GLU A 400 16.04 2.69 12.77
N LEU A 401 16.34 2.60 11.48
CA LEU A 401 15.77 3.47 10.44
C LEU A 401 14.25 3.34 10.37
N VAL A 402 13.72 2.11 10.40
CA VAL A 402 12.27 1.87 10.42
C VAL A 402 11.66 2.40 11.71
N ARG A 403 12.29 2.22 12.88
CA ARG A 403 11.79 2.73 14.16
C ARG A 403 11.65 4.25 14.14
N LYS A 404 12.70 4.97 13.72
CA LYS A 404 12.68 6.45 13.59
C LYS A 404 11.60 6.92 12.62
N ALA A 405 11.56 6.32 11.42
CA ALA A 405 10.58 6.65 10.39
C ALA A 405 9.14 6.41 10.88
N ARG A 406 8.92 5.27 11.56
CA ARG A 406 7.61 4.90 12.09
C ARG A 406 7.13 5.87 13.15
N THR A 407 7.97 6.30 14.08
CA THR A 407 7.57 7.25 15.11
C THR A 407 7.12 8.58 14.49
N THR A 408 7.90 9.14 13.56
CA THR A 408 7.51 10.36 12.85
C THR A 408 6.21 10.16 12.08
N TYR A 409 6.10 9.05 11.33
CA TYR A 409 4.88 8.71 10.59
C TYR A 409 3.65 8.57 11.50
N LEU A 410 3.77 7.86 12.63
CA LEU A 410 2.68 7.67 13.58
C LEU A 410 2.22 8.99 14.20
N ILE A 411 3.16 9.87 14.57
CA ILE A 411 2.82 11.20 15.11
C ILE A 411 2.07 12.02 14.05
N SER A 412 2.58 12.07 12.82
CA SER A 412 1.93 12.82 11.73
C SER A 412 0.58 12.21 11.33
N MET A 413 0.44 10.88 11.34
CA MET A 413 -0.83 10.19 11.09
C MET A 413 -1.84 10.37 12.22
N ALA A 414 -1.38 10.43 13.48
CA ALA A 414 -2.24 10.75 14.61
C ALA A 414 -2.77 12.18 14.52
N ALA A 415 -1.91 13.14 14.16
CA ALA A 415 -2.32 14.51 13.88
C ALA A 415 -3.32 14.59 12.72
N PHE A 416 -3.04 13.90 11.61
CA PHE A 416 -3.96 13.76 10.47
C PHE A 416 -5.30 13.18 10.91
N GLY A 417 -5.29 12.07 11.66
CA GLY A 417 -6.49 11.40 12.16
C GLY A 417 -7.30 12.29 13.10
N ALA A 418 -6.65 13.02 14.00
CA ALA A 418 -7.33 13.96 14.90
C ALA A 418 -7.99 15.12 14.12
N CYS A 419 -7.27 15.75 13.18
CA CYS A 419 -7.84 16.79 12.33
C CYS A 419 -9.00 16.25 11.48
N LEU A 420 -8.85 15.06 10.91
CA LEU A 420 -9.89 14.42 10.10
C LEU A 420 -11.11 14.05 10.95
N LEU A 421 -10.94 13.57 12.18
CA LEU A 421 -12.04 13.26 13.09
C LEU A 421 -12.84 14.52 13.45
N VAL A 422 -12.18 15.63 13.77
CA VAL A 422 -12.85 16.91 14.02
C VAL A 422 -13.57 17.40 12.77
N ALA A 423 -12.94 17.29 11.60
CA ALA A 423 -13.54 17.68 10.33
C ALA A 423 -14.77 16.81 9.97
N LEU A 424 -14.68 15.50 10.25
CA LEU A 424 -15.77 14.56 10.04
C LEU A 424 -16.88 14.70 11.09
N ALA A 425 -16.60 15.14 12.31
CA ALA A 425 -17.63 15.35 13.33
C ALA A 425 -18.70 16.36 12.86
N ALA A 426 -18.29 17.37 12.08
CA ALA A 426 -19.21 18.30 11.44
C ALA A 426 -20.10 17.65 10.37
N LEU A 427 -19.64 16.54 9.77
CA LEU A 427 -20.36 15.75 8.77
C LEU A 427 -21.10 14.55 9.39
N ALA A 428 -20.68 14.10 10.58
CA ALA A 428 -21.21 12.94 11.27
C ALA A 428 -22.65 13.16 11.77
N SER A 429 -23.08 14.41 11.96
CA SER A 429 -24.49 14.72 12.17
C SER A 429 -25.35 14.47 10.94
N LYS A 430 -24.75 14.41 9.74
CA LYS A 430 -25.42 14.14 8.47
C LYS A 430 -25.24 12.69 7.98
N LEU A 431 -24.18 12.02 8.42
CA LEU A 431 -23.89 10.63 8.07
C LEU A 431 -24.36 9.70 9.19
N GLY A 432 -25.07 8.62 8.85
CA GLY A 432 -25.43 7.61 9.82
C GLY A 432 -24.18 7.00 10.48
N ALA A 433 -24.27 6.69 11.78
CA ALA A 433 -23.17 6.04 12.50
C ALA A 433 -22.73 4.71 11.84
N SER A 434 -23.69 3.97 11.26
CA SER A 434 -23.43 2.76 10.48
C SER A 434 -22.53 3.01 9.27
N THR A 435 -22.73 4.11 8.54
CA THR A 435 -21.91 4.49 7.39
C THR A 435 -20.46 4.76 7.80
N ILE A 436 -20.25 5.47 8.91
CA ILE A 436 -18.91 5.79 9.43
C ILE A 436 -18.19 4.51 9.86
N VAL A 437 -18.87 3.64 10.61
CA VAL A 437 -18.32 2.35 11.06
C VAL A 437 -18.00 1.46 9.86
N THR A 438 -18.91 1.34 8.90
CA THR A 438 -18.72 0.57 7.66
C THR A 438 -17.54 1.09 6.85
N PHE A 439 -17.42 2.41 6.72
CA PHE A 439 -16.29 3.04 6.04
C PHE A 439 -14.96 2.74 6.73
N ALA A 440 -14.89 2.92 8.05
CA ALA A 440 -13.67 2.69 8.84
C ALA A 440 -13.25 1.22 8.82
N LEU A 441 -14.21 0.30 9.05
CA LEU A 441 -13.96 -1.15 9.00
C LEU A 441 -13.55 -1.60 7.60
N SER A 442 -14.22 -1.12 6.55
CA SER A 442 -13.85 -1.44 5.17
C SER A 442 -12.44 -0.95 4.85
N PHE A 443 -12.12 0.29 5.20
CA PHE A 443 -10.80 0.86 4.98
C PHE A 443 -9.69 0.05 5.69
N GLU A 444 -9.83 -0.17 7.01
CA GLU A 444 -8.80 -0.87 7.80
C GLU A 444 -8.63 -2.32 7.35
N THR A 445 -9.74 -3.02 7.09
CA THR A 445 -9.72 -4.40 6.59
C THR A 445 -8.99 -4.48 5.25
N ASN A 446 -9.24 -3.55 4.33
CA ASN A 446 -8.57 -3.50 3.03
C ASN A 446 -7.07 -3.24 3.17
N VAL A 447 -6.66 -2.32 4.06
CA VAL A 447 -5.24 -2.05 4.32
C VAL A 447 -4.55 -3.29 4.90
N LEU A 448 -5.17 -3.97 5.86
CA LEU A 448 -4.61 -5.17 6.50
C LEU A 448 -4.48 -6.34 5.52
N ILE A 449 -5.54 -6.67 4.78
CA ILE A 449 -5.50 -7.78 3.81
C ILE A 449 -4.50 -7.51 2.69
N LEU A 450 -4.42 -6.26 2.21
CA LEU A 450 -3.46 -5.93 1.18
C LEU A 450 -2.04 -5.88 1.70
N THR A 451 -1.81 -5.50 2.96
CA THR A 451 -0.49 -5.61 3.56
C THR A 451 -0.02 -7.07 3.51
N LEU A 452 -0.89 -8.00 3.88
CA LEU A 452 -0.60 -9.44 3.85
C LEU A 452 -0.31 -9.93 2.43
N ILE A 453 -1.20 -9.63 1.48
CA ILE A 453 -1.08 -10.08 0.08
C ILE A 453 0.09 -9.38 -0.64
N GLY A 454 0.27 -8.10 -0.39
CA GLY A 454 1.38 -7.30 -0.93
C GLY A 454 2.72 -7.84 -0.46
N SER A 455 2.88 -8.15 0.83
CA SER A 455 4.12 -8.78 1.33
C SER A 455 4.36 -10.12 0.65
N ASP A 456 3.34 -10.96 0.53
CA ASP A 456 3.43 -12.24 -0.17
C ASP A 456 3.85 -12.10 -1.65
N LEU A 457 3.34 -11.08 -2.36
CA LEU A 457 3.68 -10.78 -3.75
C LEU A 457 5.11 -10.26 -3.87
N VAL A 458 5.53 -9.31 -3.02
CA VAL A 458 6.90 -8.77 -3.04
C VAL A 458 7.90 -9.89 -2.79
N ILE A 459 7.65 -10.77 -1.81
CA ILE A 459 8.53 -11.91 -1.53
C ILE A 459 8.62 -12.84 -2.74
N THR A 460 7.51 -13.13 -3.40
CA THR A 460 7.48 -13.97 -4.62
C THR A 460 8.25 -13.32 -5.78
N SER A 461 8.13 -12.00 -5.95
CA SER A 461 8.83 -11.24 -6.98
C SER A 461 10.33 -11.18 -6.71
N LEU A 462 10.74 -11.02 -5.45
CA LEU A 462 12.15 -11.10 -5.06
C LEU A 462 12.73 -12.48 -5.35
N ALA A 463 11.99 -13.55 -5.03
CA ALA A 463 12.40 -14.91 -5.31
C ALA A 463 12.66 -15.15 -6.81
N ARG A 464 11.74 -14.66 -7.65
CA ARG A 464 11.88 -14.74 -9.11
C ARG A 464 13.05 -13.90 -9.63
N ALA A 465 13.25 -12.71 -9.07
CA ALA A 465 14.34 -11.81 -9.48
C ALA A 465 15.72 -12.39 -9.17
N ARG A 466 15.85 -13.14 -8.07
CA ARG A 466 17.09 -13.85 -7.71
C ARG A 466 17.53 -14.85 -8.78
N GLY A 467 16.58 -15.59 -9.35
CA GLY A 467 16.86 -16.52 -10.46
C GLY A 467 17.44 -15.85 -11.71
N LEU A 468 17.32 -14.52 -11.84
CA LEU A 468 17.90 -13.75 -12.95
C LEU A 468 19.29 -13.18 -12.63
N GLN A 469 19.69 -13.14 -11.34
CA GLN A 469 20.95 -12.50 -10.89
C GLN A 469 22.07 -13.51 -10.58
N SER A 470 21.85 -14.81 -10.79
CA SER A 470 22.86 -15.85 -10.62
C SER A 470 23.98 -15.68 -11.65
N GLY A 471 24.98 -14.85 -11.34
CA GLY A 471 26.13 -14.59 -12.23
C GLY A 471 26.89 -13.30 -11.94
N THR A 472 26.32 -12.37 -11.17
CA THR A 472 27.01 -11.14 -10.73
C THR A 472 27.63 -11.33 -9.35
N ASP A 473 28.87 -10.87 -9.15
CA ASP A 473 29.53 -10.79 -7.83
C ASP A 473 28.75 -9.87 -6.89
N THR A 474 27.77 -10.44 -6.22
CA THR A 474 26.91 -9.73 -5.28
C THR A 474 27.65 -9.55 -3.94
N THR A 475 27.52 -8.36 -3.36
CA THR A 475 28.02 -8.07 -2.01
C THR A 475 27.48 -9.06 -0.97
N HIS A 476 28.24 -9.29 0.11
CA HIS A 476 27.90 -10.24 1.18
C HIS A 476 26.47 -10.08 1.73
N LEU A 477 25.96 -8.84 1.83
CA LEU A 477 24.59 -8.55 2.30
C LEU A 477 23.50 -9.05 1.36
N VAL A 478 23.77 -9.03 0.05
CA VAL A 478 22.84 -9.57 -0.96
C VAL A 478 22.84 -11.09 -0.90
N ALA A 479 24.02 -11.71 -0.76
CA ALA A 479 24.15 -13.16 -0.63
C ALA A 479 23.43 -13.71 0.63
N GLU A 480 23.48 -13.00 1.77
CA GLU A 480 22.74 -13.38 2.98
C GLU A 480 21.22 -13.27 2.77
N SER A 481 20.76 -12.16 2.17
CA SER A 481 19.35 -11.96 1.82
C SER A 481 18.86 -13.05 0.87
N ASP A 482 19.69 -13.47 -0.08
CA ASP A 482 19.40 -14.52 -1.05
C ASP A 482 19.26 -15.89 -0.40
N ARG A 483 20.11 -16.23 0.58
CA ARG A 483 19.98 -17.47 1.37
C ARG A 483 18.68 -17.49 2.18
N GLN A 484 18.35 -16.38 2.85
CA GLN A 484 17.11 -16.26 3.61
C GLN A 484 15.88 -16.39 2.69
N LEU A 485 15.96 -15.83 1.49
CA LEU A 485 14.91 -15.91 0.49
C LEU A 485 14.77 -17.33 -0.09
N ALA A 486 15.87 -18.05 -0.31
CA ALA A 486 15.88 -19.47 -0.72
C ALA A 486 15.06 -20.32 0.25
N ALA A 487 15.39 -20.21 1.55
CA ALA A 487 14.73 -20.94 2.61
C ALA A 487 13.24 -20.59 2.68
N PHE A 488 12.88 -19.33 2.42
CA PHE A 488 11.50 -18.89 2.40
C PHE A 488 10.69 -19.49 1.24
N VAL A 489 11.29 -19.58 0.05
CA VAL A 489 10.65 -20.11 -1.15
C VAL A 489 10.60 -21.64 -1.11
N GLY A 490 11.50 -22.26 -0.34
CA GLY A 490 11.70 -23.71 -0.25
C GLY A 490 12.16 -24.32 -1.56
N GLU A 491 13.07 -23.60 -2.23
CA GLU A 491 14.00 -24.14 -3.21
C GLU A 491 15.27 -24.53 -2.43
N GLU A 492 15.25 -25.71 -1.82
CA GLU A 492 16.46 -26.43 -1.38
C GLU A 492 16.67 -27.64 -2.28
#